data_AF-A0A4Z0PLC5-F1
#
_entry.id   AF-A0A4Z0PLC5-F1
#
_cell.length_a   1.000
_cell.length_b   1.000
_cell.length_c   1.000
_cell.angle_alpha   90.00
_cell.angle_beta   90.00
_cell.angle_gamma   90.00
#
_symmetry.space_group_name_H-M   'P 1'
#
loop_
_entity.id
_entity.type
_entity.pdbx_description
1 polymer ?
#
loop_
_entity_poly.entity_id
_entity_poly.type
_entity_poly.pdbx_seq_one_letter_code
_entity_poly.pdbx_strand_id
1 'polypeptide(L)'
;MMLFIEANQPYPHRPLPLAPYLREEPRAAMAALEAAIRACPPKDTTAYSSRPTPTQRYELSVLLDSSFLTHREAVWLELWRYEFDTATAAKVLTQLPLILGHRQASGIAPVAQKGGCFFPERLTPPQP
;
A
#
# COMPACT_ATOMS: atom_id res chain seq x y z
N MET A 1 0.39 18.31 -0.26
CA MET A 1 -0.74 18.59 0.66
C MET A 1 -0.99 17.30 1.42
N MET A 2 -0.54 17.21 2.68
CA MET A 2 -0.68 15.98 3.47
C MET A 2 -2.16 15.80 3.84
N LEU A 3 -2.78 14.73 3.32
CA LEU A 3 -4.10 14.31 3.73
C LEU A 3 -3.96 13.62 5.10
N PHE A 4 -4.20 14.36 6.18
CA PHE A 4 -4.33 13.79 7.51
C PHE A 4 -5.73 13.17 7.61
N ILE A 5 -5.84 11.87 7.38
CA ILE A 5 -7.04 11.10 7.70
C ILE A 5 -6.73 10.33 8.98
N GLU A 6 -7.42 10.68 10.06
CA GLU A 6 -7.38 9.91 11.31
C GLU A 6 -8.05 8.54 11.06
N ALA A 7 -7.49 7.46 11.62
CA ALA A 7 -8.04 6.10 11.49
C ALA A 7 -9.53 5.96 11.90
N ASN A 8 -10.06 6.95 12.65
CA ASN A 8 -11.44 7.00 13.13
C ASN A 8 -12.41 7.72 12.17
N GLN A 9 -11.95 8.24 11.03
CA GLN A 9 -12.86 8.87 10.06
C GLN A 9 -13.51 7.85 9.11
N PRO A 10 -14.83 8.00 8.81
CA PRO A 10 -15.60 7.07 7.99
C PRO A 10 -15.32 7.20 6.48
N TYR A 11 -14.06 7.36 6.08
CA TYR A 11 -13.65 7.38 4.66
C TYR A 11 -12.37 6.57 4.41
N PRO A 12 -12.50 5.42 3.76
CA PRO A 12 -13.31 4.35 4.32
C PRO A 12 -12.37 3.20 4.68
N HIS A 13 -12.84 2.34 5.58
CA HIS A 13 -12.58 0.90 5.57
C HIS A 13 -13.06 0.25 4.25
N ARG A 14 -12.91 0.93 3.11
CA ARG A 14 -13.07 0.34 1.79
C ARG A 14 -11.97 -0.72 1.76
N PRO A 15 -12.33 -1.96 1.40
CA PRO A 15 -11.34 -2.95 1.04
C PRO A 15 -10.28 -2.29 0.15
N LEU A 16 -9.02 -2.74 0.27
CA LEU A 16 -8.11 -2.56 -0.84
C LEU A 16 -8.87 -2.94 -2.12
N PRO A 17 -8.68 -2.22 -3.23
CA PRO A 17 -9.30 -2.66 -4.48
C PRO A 17 -9.02 -4.15 -4.59
N LEU A 18 -10.07 -4.96 -4.74
CA LEU A 18 -9.89 -6.30 -5.28
C LEU A 18 -8.95 -6.09 -6.44
N ALA A 19 -7.85 -6.84 -6.47
CA ALA A 19 -6.88 -6.78 -7.53
C ALA A 19 -7.19 -7.95 -8.47
N PRO A 20 -8.33 -7.94 -9.21
CA PRO A 20 -8.72 -9.05 -10.08
C PRO A 20 -7.73 -9.22 -11.25
N TYR A 21 -6.83 -8.25 -11.45
CA TYR A 21 -5.77 -8.26 -12.45
C TYR A 21 -4.48 -8.95 -11.98
N LEU A 22 -4.34 -9.25 -10.68
CA LEU A 22 -3.22 -10.02 -10.16
C LEU A 22 -3.51 -11.51 -10.33
N ARG A 23 -3.04 -12.08 -11.44
CA ARG A 23 -3.02 -13.53 -11.64
C ARG A 23 -1.94 -14.11 -10.73
N GLU A 24 -2.36 -15.04 -9.87
CA GLU A 24 -1.51 -15.90 -9.02
C GLU A 24 -0.69 -15.17 -7.94
N GLU A 25 0.65 -15.22 -7.95
CA GLU A 25 1.53 -14.96 -6.80
C GLU A 25 1.30 -13.65 -6.02
N PRO A 26 1.16 -12.46 -6.65
CA PRO A 26 0.98 -11.22 -5.90
C PRO A 26 -0.39 -11.13 -5.22
N ARG A 27 -1.33 -12.05 -5.53
CA ARG A 27 -2.64 -12.09 -4.86
C ARG A 27 -2.52 -12.48 -3.39
N ALA A 28 -1.66 -13.44 -3.06
CA ALA A 28 -1.44 -13.86 -1.68
C ALA A 28 -0.78 -12.74 -0.86
N ALA A 29 0.23 -12.09 -1.45
CA ALA A 29 0.89 -10.94 -0.83
C ALA A 29 -0.05 -9.75 -0.65
N MET A 30 -0.91 -9.46 -1.63
CA MET A 30 -1.95 -8.43 -1.52
C MET A 30 -3.01 -8.76 -0.46
N ALA A 31 -3.46 -10.01 -0.40
CA ALA A 31 -4.40 -10.44 0.63
C ALA A 31 -3.77 -10.33 2.03
N ALA A 32 -2.50 -10.70 2.18
CA ALA A 32 -1.75 -10.56 3.43
C ALA A 32 -1.54 -9.08 3.81
N LEU A 33 -1.26 -8.21 2.83
CA LEU A 33 -1.17 -6.76 3.01
C LEU A 33 -2.51 -6.19 3.51
N GLU A 34 -3.61 -6.55 2.87
CA GLU A 34 -4.95 -6.13 3.28
C GLU A 34 -5.29 -6.61 4.69
N ALA A 35 -5.02 -7.88 4.98
CA ALA A 35 -5.26 -8.46 6.30
C ALA A 35 -4.42 -7.78 7.38
N ALA A 36 -3.14 -7.49 7.11
CA ALA A 36 -2.26 -6.82 8.05
C ALA A 36 -2.80 -5.42 8.41
N ILE A 37 -3.24 -4.65 7.42
CA ILE A 37 -3.71 -3.29 7.64
C ILE A 37 -5.08 -3.28 8.31
N ARG A 38 -5.97 -4.21 7.98
CA ARG A 38 -7.25 -4.39 8.68
C ARG A 38 -7.08 -4.83 10.13
N ALA A 39 -6.06 -5.63 10.42
CA ALA A 39 -5.73 -6.08 11.76
C ALA A 39 -4.90 -5.06 12.55
N CYS A 40 -4.56 -3.91 11.96
CA CYS A 40 -3.86 -2.84 12.65
C CYS A 40 -4.71 -2.37 13.84
N PRO A 41 -4.18 -2.37 15.07
CA PRO A 41 -4.93 -1.90 16.21
C PRO A 41 -5.28 -0.42 16.02
N PRO A 42 -6.44 0.05 16.52
CA PRO A 42 -6.74 1.47 16.53
C PRO A 42 -5.67 2.21 17.33
N LYS A 43 -5.29 3.38 16.84
CA LYS A 43 -4.25 4.20 17.46
C LYS A 43 -4.72 4.70 18.82
N ASP A 44 -4.27 4.03 19.86
CA ASP A 44 -4.39 4.52 21.22
C ASP A 44 -3.33 5.60 21.44
N THR A 45 -3.79 6.86 21.51
CA THR A 45 -2.96 8.04 21.77
C THR A 45 -2.59 8.18 23.25
N THR A 46 -3.23 7.40 24.12
CA THR A 46 -3.04 7.43 25.58
C THR A 46 -2.16 6.28 26.08
N ALA A 47 -2.13 5.15 25.37
CA ALA A 47 -1.19 4.06 25.60
C ALA A 47 0.16 4.32 24.92
N TYR A 48 1.22 3.72 25.46
CA TYR A 48 2.53 3.61 24.82
C TYR A 48 2.44 2.62 23.63
N SER A 49 1.63 2.97 22.63
CA SER A 49 1.46 2.16 21.43
C SER A 49 2.80 2.09 20.70
N SER A 50 3.19 0.89 20.30
CA SER A 50 4.46 0.62 19.61
C SER A 50 4.43 1.21 18.21
N ARG A 51 4.69 2.51 18.10
CA ARG A 51 4.78 3.22 16.80
C ARG A 51 5.89 2.61 15.94
N PRO A 52 5.81 2.70 14.60
CA PRO A 52 6.82 2.15 13.73
C PRO A 52 8.16 2.85 14.00
N THR A 53 9.23 2.06 13.99
CA THR A 53 10.59 2.57 14.22
C THR A 53 10.97 3.61 13.14
N PRO A 54 11.93 4.51 13.40
CA PRO A 54 12.45 5.41 12.37
C PRO A 54 12.86 4.68 11.07
N THR A 55 13.51 3.53 11.20
CA THR A 55 13.90 2.67 10.06
C THR A 55 12.70 2.20 9.27
N GLN A 56 11.68 1.64 9.93
CA GLN A 56 10.46 1.18 9.25
C GLN A 56 9.74 2.32 8.53
N ARG A 57 9.70 3.53 9.12
CA ARG A 57 9.11 4.72 8.47
C ARG A 57 9.88 5.15 7.24
N TYR A 58 11.21 5.07 7.30
CA TYR A 58 12.09 5.37 6.17
C TYR A 58 11.89 4.36 5.03
N GLU A 59 11.94 3.06 5.34
CA GLU A 59 11.74 1.99 4.35
C GLU A 59 10.36 2.08 3.69
N LEU A 60 9.30 2.34 4.48
CA LEU A 60 7.96 2.56 3.93
C LEU A 60 7.91 3.75 2.97
N SER A 61 8.63 4.84 3.29
CA SER A 61 8.69 6.02 2.43
C SER A 61 9.41 5.71 1.11
N VAL A 62 10.51 4.97 1.14
CA VAL A 62 11.23 4.53 -0.07
C VAL A 62 10.32 3.67 -0.96
N LEU A 63 9.55 2.75 -0.37
CA LEU A 63 8.66 1.89 -1.14
C LEU A 63 7.44 2.65 -1.72
N LEU A 64 6.98 3.70 -1.02
CA LEU A 64 5.91 4.59 -1.49
C LEU A 64 6.30 5.42 -2.71
N ASP A 65 7.58 5.72 -2.88
CA ASP A 65 8.10 6.43 -4.05
C ASP A 65 8.16 5.54 -5.33
N SER A 66 7.83 4.25 -5.21
CA SER A 66 7.84 3.32 -6.34
C SER A 66 6.73 3.61 -7.34
N SER A 67 7.10 3.75 -8.62
CA SER A 67 6.15 3.83 -9.73
C SER A 67 5.41 2.51 -10.02
N PHE A 68 5.78 1.42 -9.34
CA PHE A 68 5.12 0.11 -9.46
C PHE A 68 3.97 -0.09 -8.46
N LEU A 69 3.69 0.90 -7.60
CA LEU A 69 2.41 0.99 -6.90
C LEU A 69 1.33 1.45 -7.88
N THR A 70 0.13 0.91 -7.74
CA THR A 70 -1.04 1.55 -8.34
C THR A 70 -1.35 2.85 -7.61
N HIS A 71 -2.03 3.79 -8.27
CA HIS A 71 -2.38 5.06 -7.66
C HIS A 71 -3.19 4.87 -6.37
N ARG A 72 -4.17 3.95 -6.38
CA ARG A 72 -4.97 3.67 -5.19
C ARG A 72 -4.16 3.06 -4.04
N GLU A 73 -3.18 2.19 -4.31
CA GLU A 73 -2.32 1.64 -3.26
C GLU A 73 -1.41 2.71 -2.66
N ALA A 74 -0.80 3.55 -3.50
CA ALA A 74 0.06 4.64 -3.05
C ALA A 74 -0.72 5.59 -2.12
N VAL A 75 -1.89 6.05 -2.56
CA VAL A 75 -2.77 6.91 -1.75
C VAL A 75 -3.15 6.22 -0.43
N TRP A 76 -3.54 4.95 -0.48
CA TRP A 76 -3.98 4.25 0.71
C TRP A 76 -2.85 4.03 1.71
N LEU A 77 -1.68 3.58 1.27
CA LEU A 77 -0.51 3.40 2.13
C LEU A 77 0.02 4.74 2.68
N GLU A 78 -0.03 5.81 1.90
CA GLU A 78 0.37 7.14 2.34
C GLU A 78 -0.53 7.67 3.47
N LEU A 79 -1.83 7.35 3.41
CA LEU A 79 -2.79 7.66 4.48
C LEU A 79 -2.55 6.79 5.73
N TRP A 80 -2.42 5.48 5.54
CA TRP A 80 -2.36 4.52 6.66
C TRP A 80 -1.00 4.44 7.36
N ARG A 81 0.11 4.86 6.73
CA ARG A 81 1.45 4.76 7.33
C ARG A 81 1.60 5.47 8.68
N TYR A 82 0.77 6.48 8.95
CA TYR A 82 0.77 7.22 10.21
C TYR A 82 -0.01 6.53 11.34
N GLU A 83 -0.76 5.50 10.99
CA GLU A 83 -1.64 4.73 11.88
C GLU A 83 -1.07 3.34 12.19
N PHE A 84 -0.10 2.86 11.41
CA PHE A 84 0.56 1.58 11.67
C PHE A 84 1.22 1.54 13.04
N ASP A 85 1.13 0.40 13.69
CA ASP A 85 2.05 0.00 14.75
C ASP A 85 3.28 -0.71 14.15
N THR A 86 4.25 -1.05 15.00
CA THR A 86 5.51 -1.70 14.63
C THR A 86 5.27 -3.04 13.92
N ALA A 87 4.28 -3.81 14.40
CA ALA A 87 3.98 -5.13 13.85
C ALA A 87 3.31 -5.04 12.47
N THR A 88 2.38 -4.10 12.30
CA THR A 88 1.72 -3.84 11.02
C THR A 88 2.72 -3.29 10.02
N ALA A 89 3.57 -2.33 10.42
CA ALA A 89 4.64 -1.82 9.56
C ALA A 89 5.57 -2.93 9.08
N ALA A 90 6.00 -3.85 9.96
CA ALA A 90 6.83 -4.99 9.58
C ALA A 90 6.14 -5.91 8.55
N LYS A 91 4.84 -6.19 8.72
CA LYS A 91 4.07 -6.99 7.76
C LYS A 91 3.95 -6.28 6.40
N VAL A 92 3.64 -4.99 6.40
CA VAL A 92 3.57 -4.18 5.17
C VAL A 92 4.92 -4.19 4.45
N LEU A 93 6.02 -3.96 5.17
CA LEU A 93 7.38 -3.99 4.64
C LEU A 93 7.81 -5.36 4.12
N THR A 94 7.17 -6.44 4.57
CA THR A 94 7.41 -7.79 4.02
C THR A 94 6.64 -8.00 2.72
N GLN A 95 5.38 -7.55 2.64
CA GLN A 95 4.51 -7.84 1.49
C GLN A 95 4.74 -6.90 0.30
N LEU A 96 4.98 -5.59 0.55
CA LEU A 96 5.10 -4.61 -0.51
C LEU A 96 6.22 -4.92 -1.51
N PRO A 97 7.45 -5.27 -1.08
CA PRO A 97 8.53 -5.59 -2.01
C PRO A 97 8.21 -6.78 -2.93
N LEU A 98 7.47 -7.78 -2.44
CA LEU A 98 7.04 -8.93 -3.24
C LEU A 98 6.08 -8.49 -4.37
N ILE A 99 5.11 -7.64 -4.02
CA ILE A 99 4.14 -7.10 -4.98
C ILE A 99 4.84 -6.25 -6.04
N LEU A 100 5.73 -5.34 -5.61
CA LEU A 100 6.47 -4.44 -6.49
C LEU A 100 7.44 -5.21 -7.40
N GLY A 101 8.18 -6.18 -6.84
CA GLY A 101 9.10 -7.02 -7.59
C GLY A 101 8.39 -7.82 -8.68
N HIS A 102 7.22 -8.39 -8.37
CA HIS A 102 6.42 -9.09 -9.38
C HIS A 102 5.96 -8.16 -10.51
N ARG A 103 5.51 -6.94 -10.19
CA ARG A 103 5.07 -5.95 -11.21
C ARG A 103 6.22 -5.42 -12.04
N GLN A 104 7.40 -5.29 -11.46
CA GLN A 104 8.61 -4.92 -12.20
C GLN A 104 9.02 -6.05 -13.15
N ALA A 105 8.90 -7.31 -12.71
CA ALA A 105 9.20 -8.49 -13.54
C ALA A 105 8.17 -8.73 -14.65
N SER A 106 6.94 -8.23 -14.52
CA SER A 106 5.89 -8.45 -15.53
C SER A 106 6.11 -7.67 -16.83
N GLY A 107 7.11 -6.80 -16.91
CA GLY A 107 7.45 -6.03 -18.11
C GLY A 107 6.42 -4.95 -18.50
N ILE A 108 5.42 -4.71 -17.65
CA ILE A 108 4.38 -3.69 -17.89
C ILE A 108 4.90 -2.35 -17.38
N ALA A 109 4.91 -1.34 -18.25
CA ALA A 109 5.37 -0.01 -17.90
C ALA A 109 4.35 0.75 -17.01
N PRO A 110 4.81 1.47 -15.98
CA PRO A 110 3.99 2.46 -15.28
C PRO A 110 3.44 3.53 -16.23
N VAL A 111 2.25 4.04 -15.92
CA VAL A 111 1.54 5.05 -16.70
C VAL A 111 1.49 6.35 -15.91
N ALA A 112 1.68 7.48 -16.59
CA ALA A 112 1.54 8.80 -15.98
C ALA A 112 0.08 9.03 -15.56
N GLN A 113 -0.12 9.46 -14.31
CA GLN A 113 -1.38 9.95 -13.79
C GLN A 113 -1.15 11.26 -13.02
N LYS A 114 -2.23 11.93 -12.61
CA LYS A 114 -2.11 13.18 -11.85
C LYS A 114 -1.34 12.93 -10.54
N GLY A 115 -0.18 13.58 -10.40
CA GLY A 115 0.67 13.49 -9.21
C GLY A 115 1.79 12.44 -9.26
N GLY A 116 1.96 11.67 -10.35
CA GLY A 116 3.08 10.74 -10.48
C GLY A 116 2.92 9.69 -11.59
N CYS A 117 3.83 8.73 -11.64
CA CYS A 117 3.73 7.54 -12.47
C CYS A 117 3.33 6.34 -11.61
N PHE A 118 2.34 5.56 -12.06
CA PHE A 118 1.79 4.44 -11.29
C PHE A 118 1.60 3.21 -12.17
N PHE A 119 1.66 2.03 -11.56
CA PHE A 119 1.32 0.79 -12.25
C PHE A 119 -0.16 0.82 -12.70
N PRO A 120 -0.47 0.38 -13.93
CA PRO A 120 -1.84 0.44 -14.43
C PRO A 120 -2.78 -0.47 -13.61
N GLU A 121 -3.88 0.10 -13.11
CA GLU A 121 -4.93 -0.65 -12.38
C GLU A 121 -5.77 -1.56 -13.28
N ARG A 122 -5.77 -1.29 -14.58
CA ARG A 122 -6.38 -2.13 -15.61
C ARG A 122 -5.34 -2.31 -16.69
N LEU A 123 -5.06 -3.55 -17.06
CA LEU A 123 -4.38 -3.85 -18.31
C LEU A 123 -5.33 -3.40 -19.42
N THR A 124 -5.08 -2.24 -20.00
CA THR A 124 -5.79 -1.83 -21.22
C THR A 124 -5.57 -2.95 -22.23
N PRO A 125 -6.62 -3.52 -22.85
CA PRO A 125 -6.40 -4.42 -23.96
C PRO A 125 -5.54 -3.68 -25.01
N PRO A 126 -4.63 -4.36 -25.72
CA PRO A 126 -4.02 -3.74 -26.89
C PRO A 126 -5.16 -3.24 -27.78
N GLN A 127 -5.16 -1.94 -28.09
CA GLN A 127 -6.09 -1.41 -29.08
C GLN A 127 -5.78 -2.11 -30.42
N PRO A 128 -6.80 -2.58 -31.15
CA PRO A 128 -6.64 -3.18 -32.46
C PRO A 128 -6.10 -2.18 -33.50
#